data_AF-A0AA95LIL9-F1
#
_entry.id   AF-A0AA95LIL9-F1
#
_cell.length_a   1.000
_cell.length_b   1.000
_cell.length_c   1.000
_cell.angle_alpha   90.00
_cell.angle_beta   90.00
_cell.angle_gamma   90.00
#
_symmetry.space_group_name_H-M   'P 1'
#
loop_
_entity.id
_entity.type
_entity.pdbx_description
1 polymer ?
#
loop_
_entity_poly.entity_id
_entity_poly.type
_entity_poly.pdbx_seq_one_letter_code
_entity_poly.pdbx_strand_id
1 'polypeptide(L)'
;MKIRIARELSKKYGVDYYEIDNLVWDRSGENLRYSIEARDAQLEEILDQPSWILEGVHYKWGQESFEKADLIVILRPNRVFRDSSKPIISNRLRICM
;
A
#
# COMPACT_ATOMS: atom_id res chain seq x y z
N MET A 1 13.66 -7.35 -6.68
CA MET A 1 12.52 -8.28 -6.48
C MET A 1 11.51 -7.57 -5.58
N LYS A 2 10.72 -6.65 -6.15
CA LYS A 2 9.80 -5.78 -5.41
C LYS A 2 8.44 -5.85 -6.11
N ILE A 3 7.36 -5.87 -5.33
CA ILE A 3 5.94 -5.73 -5.75
C ILE A 3 5.40 -6.84 -6.65
N ARG A 4 4.98 -7.96 -6.04
CA ARG A 4 4.03 -8.88 -6.67
C ARG A 4 2.76 -9.07 -5.85
N ILE A 5 2.84 -8.99 -4.52
CA ILE A 5 1.73 -9.48 -3.70
C ILE A 5 0.57 -8.47 -3.72
N ALA A 6 0.82 -7.19 -3.48
CA ALA A 6 -0.25 -6.20 -3.43
C ALA A 6 -0.97 -6.03 -4.78
N ARG A 7 -0.23 -6.03 -5.90
CA ARG A 7 -0.81 -6.03 -7.25
C ARG A 7 -1.66 -7.27 -7.54
N GLU A 8 -1.24 -8.45 -7.10
CA GLU A 8 -2.03 -9.67 -7.30
C GLU A 8 -3.27 -9.70 -6.39
N LEU A 9 -3.18 -9.17 -5.17
CA LEU A 9 -4.34 -8.98 -4.29
C LEU A 9 -5.34 -7.99 -4.90
N SER A 10 -4.85 -6.87 -5.42
CA SER A 10 -5.67 -5.88 -6.14
C SER A 10 -6.46 -6.52 -7.27
N LYS A 11 -5.79 -7.27 -8.17
CA LYS A 11 -6.47 -8.02 -9.24
C LYS A 11 -7.48 -9.03 -8.71
N LYS A 12 -7.13 -9.76 -7.65
CA LYS A 12 -7.97 -10.82 -7.09
C LYS A 12 -9.26 -10.27 -6.46
N TYR A 13 -9.19 -9.11 -5.82
CA TYR A 13 -10.30 -8.54 -5.06
C TYR A 13 -10.95 -7.33 -5.72
N GLY A 14 -10.40 -6.84 -6.84
CA GLY A 14 -10.91 -5.66 -7.54
C GLY A 14 -10.75 -4.37 -6.73
N VAL A 15 -9.67 -4.26 -5.96
CA VAL A 15 -9.39 -3.11 -5.08
C VAL A 15 -8.22 -2.31 -5.64
N ASP A 16 -8.32 -0.98 -5.57
CA ASP A 16 -7.24 -0.10 -6.02
C ASP A 16 -5.98 -0.26 -5.17
N TYR A 17 -4.84 -0.13 -5.84
CA TYR A 17 -3.53 -0.36 -5.26
C TYR A 17 -2.61 0.82 -5.49
N TYR A 18 -1.87 1.18 -4.44
CA TYR A 18 -0.99 2.33 -4.41
C TYR A 18 0.37 1.95 -3.80
N GLU A 19 1.44 2.46 -4.42
CA GLU A 19 2.80 2.38 -3.89
C GLU A 19 3.14 3.69 -3.19
N ILE A 20 3.54 3.61 -1.93
CA ILE A 20 3.95 4.80 -1.16
C ILE A 20 5.09 5.59 -1.84
N ASP A 21 6.00 4.91 -2.54
CA ASP A 21 7.07 5.58 -3.26
C ASP A 21 6.54 6.49 -4.39
N ASN A 22 5.39 6.17 -5.00
CA ASN A 22 4.80 7.00 -6.05
C ASN A 22 4.09 8.24 -5.49
N LEU A 23 3.82 8.31 -4.19
CA LEU A 23 3.33 9.52 -3.51
C LEU A 23 4.48 10.48 -3.18
N VAL A 24 5.71 9.97 -3.05
CA VAL A 24 6.88 10.78 -2.70
C VAL A 24 7.61 11.27 -3.95
N TRP A 25 7.74 10.41 -4.96
CA TRP A 25 8.56 10.67 -6.13
C TRP A 25 7.71 11.02 -7.34
N ASP A 26 7.92 12.23 -7.87
CA ASP A 26 7.32 12.63 -9.13
C ASP A 26 8.09 11.97 -10.29
N ARG A 27 7.36 11.25 -11.14
CA ARG A 27 7.90 10.52 -12.29
C ARG A 27 8.02 11.38 -13.55
N SER A 28 7.60 12.64 -13.51
CA SER A 28 7.69 13.57 -14.64
C SER A 28 9.13 14.00 -14.96
N GLY A 29 10.06 13.81 -14.02
CA GLY A 29 11.47 14.16 -14.19
C GLY A 29 12.40 13.32 -13.31
N GLU A 30 13.70 13.55 -13.46
CA GLU A 30 14.70 12.82 -12.68
C GLU A 30 14.86 13.45 -11.29
N ASN A 31 14.79 12.62 -10.24
CA ASN A 31 14.94 13.04 -8.84
C ASN A 31 13.95 14.12 -8.35
N LEU A 32 12.79 14.25 -8.99
CA LEU A 32 11.73 15.13 -8.51
C LEU A 32 10.94 14.47 -7.38
N ARG A 33 10.60 15.26 -6.36
CA ARG A 33 9.75 14.86 -5.25
C ARG A 33 8.55 15.77 -5.17
N TYR A 34 7.40 15.20 -4.83
CA TYR A 34 6.25 16.01 -4.44
C TYR A 34 6.58 16.80 -3.17
N SER A 35 5.95 17.97 -3.04
CA SER A 35 6.00 18.73 -1.78
C SER A 35 5.35 17.90 -0.67
N ILE A 36 5.63 18.27 0.59
CA ILE A 36 5.04 17.59 1.74
C ILE A 36 3.52 17.70 1.69
N GLU A 37 3.00 18.87 1.32
CA GLU A 37 1.56 19.13 1.23
C GLU A 37 0.92 18.29 0.13
N ALA A 38 1.58 18.19 -1.04
CA ALA A 38 1.07 17.42 -2.17
C ALA A 38 1.03 15.91 -1.86
N ARG A 39 2.11 15.35 -1.31
CA ARG A 39 2.13 13.91 -0.96
C ARG A 39 1.14 13.58 0.14
N ASP A 40 0.97 14.47 1.13
CA ASP A 40 0.09 14.26 2.29
C ASP A 40 -1.38 14.29 1.81
N ALA A 41 -1.73 15.25 0.94
CA ALA A 41 -3.05 15.31 0.32
C ALA A 41 -3.35 14.06 -0.53
N GLN A 42 -2.39 13.58 -1.32
CA GLN A 42 -2.57 12.35 -2.10
C GLN A 42 -2.79 11.12 -1.20
N LEU A 43 -2.10 11.04 -0.05
CA LEU A 43 -2.32 9.96 0.91
C LEU A 43 -3.72 10.06 1.52
N GLU A 44 -4.15 11.25 1.93
CA GLU A 44 -5.50 11.48 2.47
C GLU A 44 -6.60 11.05 1.47
N GLU A 45 -6.46 11.43 0.19
CA GLU A 45 -7.37 11.03 -0.89
C GLU A 45 -7.50 9.51 -1.06
N ILE A 46 -6.39 8.77 -0.91
CA ILE A 46 -6.37 7.31 -0.93
C ILE A 46 -7.09 6.75 0.30
N LEU A 47 -6.78 7.29 1.47
CA LEU A 47 -7.30 6.79 2.74
C LEU A 47 -8.80 7.03 2.92
N ASP A 48 -9.36 8.00 2.21
CA ASP A 48 -10.79 8.30 2.17
C ASP A 48 -11.57 7.37 1.22
N GLN A 49 -10.88 6.58 0.38
CA GLN A 49 -11.54 5.58 -0.44
C GLN A 49 -12.19 4.48 0.42
N PRO A 50 -13.30 3.88 -0.04
CA PRO A 50 -13.97 2.79 0.67
C PRO A 50 -13.10 1.53 0.80
N SER A 51 -12.16 1.32 -0.14
CA SER A 51 -11.24 0.19 -0.17
C SER A 51 -9.94 0.60 -0.85
N TRP A 52 -8.80 0.15 -0.30
CA TRP A 52 -7.47 0.42 -0.86
C TRP A 52 -6.47 -0.62 -0.39
N ILE A 53 -5.43 -0.83 -1.19
CA ILE A 53 -4.22 -1.56 -0.82
C ILE A 53 -3.05 -0.61 -0.95
N LEU A 54 -2.33 -0.36 0.15
CA LEU A 54 -1.17 0.52 0.19
C LEU A 54 0.07 -0.33 0.48
N GLU A 55 1.05 -0.33 -0.43
CA GLU A 55 2.32 -1.04 -0.24
C GLU A 55 3.49 -0.08 -0.01
N GLY A 56 4.33 -0.48 0.92
CA GLY A 56 5.49 0.28 1.35
C GLY A 56 5.11 1.20 2.49
N VAL A 57 6.06 1.43 3.39
CA VAL A 57 5.92 2.41 4.45
C VAL A 57 7.24 3.08 4.73
N HIS A 58 7.19 4.40 4.94
CA HIS A 58 8.34 5.14 5.42
C HIS A 58 8.22 5.29 6.93
N TYR A 59 9.24 4.92 7.69
CA TYR A 59 9.23 4.93 9.17
C TYR A 59 8.81 6.26 9.82
N LYS A 60 8.75 7.37 9.07
CA LYS A 60 8.39 8.70 9.54
C LYS A 60 7.13 9.30 8.91
N TRP A 61 6.44 8.59 8.02
CA TRP A 61 5.30 9.12 7.27
C TRP A 61 4.34 8.00 6.86
N GLY A 62 3.03 8.26 6.91
CA GLY A 62 1.99 7.26 6.65
C GLY A 62 1.50 6.54 7.92
N GLN A 63 1.62 7.14 9.10
CA GLN A 63 1.11 6.51 10.32
C GLN A 63 -0.42 6.31 10.28
N GLU A 64 -1.13 7.28 9.72
CA GLU A 64 -2.59 7.26 9.52
C GLU A 64 -3.07 6.08 8.67
N SER A 65 -2.25 5.55 7.75
CA SER A 65 -2.64 4.38 6.97
C SER A 65 -2.73 3.13 7.85
N PHE A 66 -1.92 3.02 8.91
CA PHE A 66 -2.05 1.92 9.87
C PHE A 66 -3.31 2.05 10.71
N GLU A 67 -3.68 3.28 11.10
CA GLU A 67 -4.86 3.53 11.92
C GLU A 67 -6.16 3.25 11.16
N LYS A 68 -6.19 3.56 9.86
CA LYS A 68 -7.35 3.34 8.98
C LYS A 68 -7.38 1.93 8.34
N ALA A 69 -6.33 1.13 8.47
CA ALA A 69 -6.27 -0.21 7.87
C ALA A 69 -7.14 -1.23 8.62
N ASP A 70 -7.87 -2.04 7.86
CA ASP A 70 -8.60 -3.19 8.40
C ASP A 70 -7.66 -4.40 8.58
N LEU A 71 -6.59 -4.47 7.78
CA LEU A 71 -5.59 -5.53 7.80
C LEU A 71 -4.19 -4.96 7.54
N ILE A 72 -3.22 -5.33 8.37
CA ILE A 72 -1.80 -5.01 8.15
C ILE A 72 -1.05 -6.30 7.84
N VAL A 73 -0.40 -6.38 6.69
CA VAL A 73 0.34 -7.57 6.24
C VAL A 73 1.84 -7.29 6.24
N ILE A 74 2.52 -7.76 7.30
CA ILE A 74 3.98 -7.64 7.38
C ILE A 74 4.62 -8.78 6.58
N LEU A 75 5.23 -8.43 5.44
CA LEU A 75 6.04 -9.37 4.67
C LEU A 75 7.36 -9.64 5.39
N ARG A 76 7.48 -10.79 6.05
CA ARG A 76 8.76 -11.29 6.54
C ARG A 76 9.40 -12.12 5.42
N PRO A 77 10.48 -11.65 4.77
CA PRO A 77 11.21 -12.49 3.82
C PRO A 77 11.88 -13.62 4.60
N ASN A 78 11.21 -14.76 4.70
CA ASN A 78 11.87 -15.99 5.09
C ASN A 78 12.84 -16.35 3.96
N ARG A 79 14.07 -16.75 4.31
CA ARG A 79 14.96 -17.45 3.38
C ARG A 79 14.29 -18.77 3.00
N VAL A 80 13.47 -18.71 1.94
CA VAL A 80 12.68 -19.79 1.32
C VAL A 80 11.75 -20.54 2.30
N PHE A 81 10.43 -20.41 2.13
CA PHE A 81 9.51 -21.55 1.95
C PHE A 81 8.16 -21.00 1.48
N ARG A 82 7.62 -21.61 0.42
CA ARG A 82 6.41 -21.23 -0.31
C ARG A 82 5.26 -22.04 0.28
N ASP A 83 4.32 -21.40 0.97
CA ASP A 83 3.03 -21.99 1.28
C ASP A 83 1.93 -20.98 0.95
N SER A 84 0.91 -21.46 0.24
CA SER A 84 -0.17 -20.72 -0.37
C SER A 84 -1.48 -21.34 0.03
N SER A 85 -1.97 -21.03 1.22
CA SER A 85 -3.37 -21.25 1.57
C SER A 85 -3.78 -20.42 2.80
N LYS A 86 -4.72 -19.49 2.61
CA LYS A 86 -5.97 -19.24 3.41
C LYS A 86 -6.69 -18.00 2.84
N PRO A 87 -8.03 -18.02 2.65
CA PRO A 87 -8.80 -16.82 2.33
C PRO A 87 -9.17 -16.05 3.61
N ILE A 88 -9.03 -14.73 3.58
CA ILE A 88 -9.63 -13.80 4.56
C ILE A 88 -10.83 -13.18 3.88
N ILE A 89 -12.00 -13.24 4.51
CA ILE A 89 -13.26 -12.71 3.98
C ILE A 89 -13.61 -11.47 4.81
N SER A 90 -13.53 -10.28 4.22
CA SER A 90 -14.04 -9.02 4.79
C SER A 90 -14.72 -8.21 3.69
N ASN A 91 -15.88 -7.63 4.00
CA ASN A 91 -16.67 -6.81 3.06
C ASN A 91 -16.18 -5.35 2.96
N ARG A 92 -15.12 -4.99 3.67
CA ARG A 92 -14.28 -3.80 3.44
C ARG A 92 -12.82 -4.22 3.60
N LEU A 93 -12.01 -3.97 2.58
CA LEU A 93 -10.61 -4.37 2.51
C LEU A 93 -9.76 -3.11 2.40
N ARG A 94 -9.24 -2.66 3.53
CA ARG A 94 -8.15 -1.69 3.63
C ARG A 94 -6.90 -2.42 4.11
N ILE A 95 -5.92 -2.59 3.22
CA ILE A 95 -4.71 -3.36 3.51
C ILE A 95 -3.48 -2.46 3.46
N CYS A 96 -2.73 -2.38 4.55
CA CYS A 96 -1.39 -1.80 4.59
C CYS A 96 -0.35 -2.92 4.54
N MET A 97 0.63 -2.84 3.64
CA MET A 97 1.67 -3.86 3.43
C MET A 97 3.09 -3.31 3.55
#